data_AF-A0ABD4XE10-F1
#
_entry.id   AF-A0ABD4XE10-F1
#
_cell.length_a   1.000
_cell.length_b   1.000
_cell.length_c   1.000
_cell.angle_alpha   90.00
_cell.angle_beta   90.00
_cell.angle_gamma   90.00
#
_symmetry.space_group_name_H-M   'P 1'
#
loop_
_entity.id
_entity.type
_entity.pdbx_description
1 polymer ?
#
loop_
_entity_poly.entity_id
_entity_poly.type
_entity_poly.pdbx_seq_one_letter_code
_entity_poly.pdbx_strand_id
1 'polypeptide(L)' 'MKGPAMRKPDFDDPDLALSELFAAWPQMAAVFFDRRMLCPGCPIAPFHALTDACLEYDLDEDAFRAELAALIPKV' A
#
# COMPACT_ATOMS: atom_id res chain seq x y z
N MET A 1 -12.69 -10.48 -17.41
CA MET A 1 -13.28 -10.78 -16.08
C MET A 1 -13.06 -9.55 -15.20
N LYS A 2 -14.12 -8.87 -14.76
CA LYS A 2 -14.00 -7.88 -13.67
C LYS A 2 -14.04 -8.69 -12.37
N GLY A 3 -13.01 -8.60 -11.54
CA GLY A 3 -13.02 -9.20 -10.21
C GLY A 3 -14.20 -8.69 -9.38
N PRO A 4 -14.59 -9.39 -8.30
CA PRO A 4 -15.65 -8.91 -7.42
C PRO A 4 -15.30 -7.49 -6.94
N ALA A 5 -16.30 -6.63 -6.80
CA ALA A 5 -16.12 -5.31 -6.22
C ALA A 5 -15.67 -5.49 -4.76
N MET A 6 -14.36 -5.45 -4.54
CA MET A 6 -13.78 -5.57 -3.22
C MET A 6 -14.22 -4.35 -2.42
N ARG A 7 -14.80 -4.57 -1.25
CA ARG A 7 -14.94 -3.50 -0.25
C ARG A 7 -13.54 -2.92 -0.03
N LYS A 8 -13.43 -1.60 0.14
CA LYS A 8 -12.13 -1.00 0.47
C LYS A 8 -11.56 -1.74 1.70
N PRO A 9 -10.29 -2.19 1.64
CA PRO A 9 -9.67 -2.86 2.77
C PRO A 9 -9.51 -1.90 3.94
N ASP A 10 -9.30 -2.45 5.13
CA ASP A 10 -8.91 -1.66 6.30
C ASP A 10 -7.48 -1.15 6.10
N PHE A 11 -7.29 0.17 6.14
CA PHE A 11 -5.98 0.78 5.92
C PHE A 11 -5.04 0.54 7.11
N ASP A 12 -5.60 0.41 8.30
CA ASP A 12 -4.84 0.24 9.54
C ASP A 12 -4.51 -1.23 9.83
N ASP A 13 -4.92 -2.15 8.95
CA ASP A 13 -4.55 -3.57 9.03
C ASP A 13 -3.02 -3.72 8.86
N PRO A 14 -2.31 -4.30 9.85
CA PRO A 14 -0.87 -4.54 9.74
C PRO A 14 -0.54 -5.53 8.61
N ASP A 15 -1.48 -6.42 8.25
CA ASP A 15 -1.31 -7.44 7.22
C ASP A 15 -1.85 -6.99 5.84
N LEU A 16 -2.19 -5.70 5.68
CA LEU A 16 -2.67 -5.15 4.41
C LEU A 16 -1.67 -5.40 3.29
N ALA A 17 -2.03 -6.31 2.38
CA ALA A 17 -1.20 -6.64 1.23
C ALA A 17 -1.05 -5.42 0.30
N LEU A 18 0.17 -5.19 -0.17
CA LEU A 18 0.49 -4.06 -1.05
C LEU A 18 -0.34 -4.09 -2.34
N SER A 19 -0.67 -5.26 -2.87
CA SER A 19 -1.56 -5.33 -4.04
C SER A 19 -2.98 -4.81 -3.76
N GLU A 20 -3.50 -5.04 -2.55
CA GLU A 20 -4.81 -4.56 -2.13
C GLU A 20 -4.78 -3.05 -1.88
N LEU A 21 -3.71 -2.56 -1.24
CA LEU A 21 -3.43 -1.13 -1.08
C LEU A 21 -3.47 -0.40 -2.44
N PHE A 22 -2.72 -0.88 -3.43
CA PHE A 22 -2.68 -0.24 -4.75
C PHE A 22 -3.96 -0.41 -5.56
N ALA A 23 -4.69 -1.51 -5.37
CA ALA A 23 -6.00 -1.70 -6.00
C ALA A 23 -7.05 -0.71 -5.44
N ALA A 24 -7.01 -0.44 -4.13
CA ALA A 24 -7.93 0.47 -3.45
C ALA A 24 -7.55 1.95 -3.60
N TRP A 25 -6.26 2.26 -3.60
CA TRP A 25 -5.72 3.62 -3.70
C TRP A 25 -4.52 3.69 -4.68
N PRO A 26 -4.77 3.66 -6.00
CA PRO A 26 -3.70 3.65 -7.01
C PRO A 26 -2.72 4.83 -6.92
N GLN A 27 -3.18 5.99 -6.44
CA GLN A 27 -2.35 7.18 -6.25
C GLN A 27 -1.21 6.97 -5.25
N MET A 28 -1.33 6.03 -4.31
CA MET A 28 -0.28 5.73 -3.34
C MET A 28 0.98 5.18 -3.99
N ALA A 29 0.87 4.54 -5.18
CA ALA A 29 2.03 4.02 -5.90
C ALA A 29 3.08 5.09 -6.19
N ALA A 30 2.70 6.37 -6.35
CA ALA A 30 3.62 7.47 -6.56
C ALA A 30 4.61 7.62 -5.38
N VAL A 31 4.14 7.51 -4.14
CA VAL A 31 4.98 7.61 -2.93
C VAL A 31 6.04 6.50 -2.91
N PHE A 32 5.66 5.29 -3.32
CA PHE A 32 6.59 4.16 -3.44
C PHE A 32 7.63 4.41 -4.53
N PHE A 33 7.22 4.92 -5.70
CA PHE A 33 8.16 5.24 -6.79
C PHE A 33 9.13 6.36 -6.43
N ASP A 34 8.68 7.40 -5.73
CA ASP A 34 9.53 8.50 -5.26
C ASP A 34 10.64 8.01 -4.30
N ARG A 35 10.34 6.95 -3.55
CA ARG A 35 11.28 6.25 -2.66
C ARG A 35 12.09 5.15 -3.37
N ARG A 36 11.89 4.96 -4.67
CA ARG A 36 12.49 3.89 -5.52
C ARG A 36 12.16 2.46 -5.06
N MET A 37 11.00 2.29 -4.41
CA MET A 37 10.50 0.97 -4.02
C MET A 37 9.87 0.26 -5.22
N LEU A 38 10.09 -1.05 -5.34
CA LEU A 38 9.59 -1.86 -6.46
C LEU A 38 8.18 -2.43 -6.23
N CYS A 39 7.61 -2.21 -5.04
CA CYS A 39 6.37 -2.84 -4.59
C CYS A 39 5.19 -2.75 -5.57
N PRO A 40 4.88 -1.61 -6.22
CA PRO A 40 3.72 -1.53 -7.12
C PRO A 40 3.77 -2.47 -8.34
N GLY A 41 4.97 -2.89 -8.77
CA GLY A 41 5.17 -3.77 -9.92
C GLY A 41 5.64 -5.19 -9.54
N CYS A 42 5.74 -5.49 -8.24
CA CYS A 42 6.34 -6.72 -7.77
C CYS A 42 5.32 -7.88 -7.83
N PRO A 43 5.65 -9.04 -8.42
CA PRO A 43 4.72 -10.18 -8.50
C PRO A 43 4.35 -10.76 -7.14
N ILE A 44 5.14 -10.49 -6.09
CA ILE A 44 4.86 -10.94 -4.71
C ILE A 44 4.02 -9.95 -3.90
N ALA A 45 3.64 -8.78 -4.46
CA ALA A 45 2.82 -7.78 -3.75
C ALA A 45 1.52 -8.31 -3.10
N PRO A 46 0.86 -9.37 -3.63
CA PRO A 46 -0.29 -9.99 -2.95
C PRO A 46 0.02 -10.73 -1.65
N PHE A 47 1.30 -10.97 -1.36
CA PHE A 47 1.77 -11.69 -0.18
C PHE A 47 2.73 -10.84 0.66
N HIS A 48 2.83 -9.54 0.36
CA HIS A 48 3.79 -8.64 0.97
C HIS A 48 3.01 -7.52 1.66
N ALA A 49 3.06 -7.48 3.00
CA ALA A 49 2.32 -6.50 3.77
C ALA A 49 2.97 -5.12 3.70
N LEU A 50 2.19 -4.07 4.01
CA LEU A 50 2.74 -2.72 4.17
C LEU A 50 3.82 -2.67 5.27
N THR A 51 3.61 -3.39 6.36
CA THR A 51 4.57 -3.55 7.47
C THR A 51 5.89 -4.16 6.99
N ASP A 52 5.83 -5.23 6.20
CA ASP A 52 7.02 -5.90 5.65
C ASP A 52 7.83 -4.95 4.75
N ALA A 53 7.15 -4.16 3.92
CA ALA A 53 7.82 -3.17 3.08
C ALA A 53 8.47 -2.06 3.91
N CYS A 54 7.88 -1.66 5.05
CA CYS A 54 8.53 -0.71 5.95
C CYS A 54 9.81 -1.29 6.55
N LEU A 55 9.75 -2.55 6.99
CA LEU A 55 10.92 -3.26 7.53
C LEU A 55 12.02 -3.47 6.47
N GLU A 56 11.67 -3.86 5.24
CA GLU A 56 12.62 -4.13 4.15
C GLU A 56 13.38 -2.85 3.73
N TYR A 57 12.70 -1.70 3.72
CA TYR A 57 13.26 -0.43 3.27
C TYR A 57 13.70 0.50 4.40
N ASP A 58 13.75 0.01 5.65
CA ASP A 58 14.15 0.76 6.85
C ASP A 58 13.36 2.08 7.03
N LEU A 59 12.03 1.97 6.90
CA LEU A 59 11.10 3.09 7.02
C LEU A 59 10.52 3.17 8.44
N ASP A 60 10.31 4.39 8.91
CA ASP A 60 9.41 4.64 10.04
C ASP A 60 7.97 4.38 9.58
N GLU A 61 7.41 3.26 10.03
CA GLU A 61 6.09 2.80 9.60
C GLU A 61 4.98 3.79 9.98
N ASP A 62 5.02 4.38 11.17
CA ASP A 62 4.00 5.33 11.62
C ASP A 62 4.02 6.58 10.74
N ALA A 63 5.21 7.12 10.46
CA ALA A 63 5.38 8.27 9.58
C ALA A 63 4.95 7.95 8.13
N PHE A 64 5.29 6.77 7.64
CA PHE A 64 4.95 6.35 6.28
C PHE A 64 3.43 6.12 6.11
N ARG A 65 2.80 5.45 7.08
CA ARG A 65 1.33 5.28 7.11
C ARG A 65 0.62 6.62 7.20
N ALA A 66 1.12 7.58 7.97
CA ALA A 66 0.55 8.93 8.03
C ALA A 66 0.63 9.67 6.68
N GLU A 67 1.74 9.56 5.96
CA GLU A 67 1.91 10.12 4.60
C GLU A 67 0.89 9.49 3.63
N LEU A 68 0.76 8.17 3.64
CA LEU A 68 -0.21 7.46 2.80
C LEU A 68 -1.66 7.79 3.17
N ALA A 69 -2.00 7.84 4.47
CA ALA A 69 -3.34 8.15 4.96
C ALA A 69 -3.80 9.54 4.51
N ALA A 70 -2.88 10.51 4.38
CA ALA A 70 -3.19 11.84 3.85
C ALA A 70 -3.69 11.83 2.39
N LEU A 71 -3.41 10.76 1.63
CA LEU A 71 -3.84 10.56 0.24
C LEU A 71 -5.19 9.84 0.12
N ILE A 72 -5.79 9.42 1.24
CA ILE A 72 -7.13 8.81 1.23
C ILE A 72 -8.15 9.91 0.88
N PRO A 73 -8.94 9.74 -0.21
CA PRO A 73 -9.95 10.71 -0.57
C PRO A 73 -10.98 10.88 0.54
N LYS A 74 -11.18 12.11 0.99
CA LYS A 74 -12.24 12.46 1.94
C LYS A 74 -13.54 12.58 1.16
N VAL A 75 -14.57 11.86 1.61
CA VAL A 75 -15.94 11.92 1.07
C VAL A 75 -16.58 13.26 1.40
#